data_AF-A0A0L8H6T7-F1
#
_entry.id   AF-A0A0L8H6T7-F1
#
_cell.length_a   1.000
_cell.length_b   1.000
_cell.length_c   1.000
_cell.angle_alpha   90.00
_cell.angle_beta   90.00
_cell.angle_gamma   90.00
#
_symmetry.space_group_name_H-M   'P 1'
#
loop_
_entity.id
_entity.type
_entity.pdbx_description
1 polymer ?
#
loop_
_entity_poly.entity_id
_entity_poly.type
_entity_poly.pdbx_seq_one_letter_code
_entity_poly.pdbx_strand_id
1 'polypeptide(L)'
;SPNVCAVQEVTGTGDRYFPKCLARRVLRLCGRSTFVRLQCCPGYEKVRGQPGCAASLPLENLTDTAENLRLQQFHSHAKRPNFRRMLSPNQAYTIFVPNDEAFSESIRTS
;
A
#
# COMPACT_ATOMS: atom_id res chain seq x y z
N SER A 1 1.20 18.92 -7.55
CA SER A 1 -0.04 18.81 -6.78
C SER A 1 0.26 18.23 -5.41
N PRO A 2 -0.44 18.66 -4.33
CA PRO A 2 -0.15 18.23 -2.97
C PRO A 2 -0.38 16.72 -2.78
N ASN A 3 0.50 16.09 -1.99
CA ASN A 3 0.41 14.69 -1.53
C ASN A 3 0.15 13.65 -2.64
N VAL A 4 0.68 13.91 -3.84
CA VAL A 4 0.68 12.96 -4.94
C VAL A 4 2.01 12.22 -4.96
N CYS A 5 1.94 10.90 -4.92
CA CYS A 5 3.08 10.00 -5.00
C CYS A 5 3.16 9.41 -6.41
N ALA A 6 4.39 9.20 -6.85
CA ALA A 6 4.67 8.51 -8.09
C ALA A 6 4.96 7.03 -7.82
N VAL A 7 4.36 6.17 -8.63
CA VAL A 7 4.56 4.73 -8.60
C VAL A 7 5.06 4.30 -9.96
N GLN A 8 6.23 3.68 -9.99
CA GLN A 8 6.80 3.16 -11.22
C GLN A 8 6.35 1.70 -11.39
N GLU A 9 5.67 1.41 -12.49
CA GLU A 9 5.09 0.09 -12.77
C GLU A 9 5.76 -0.53 -13.99
N VAL A 10 6.14 -1.80 -13.87
CA VAL A 10 6.78 -2.56 -14.95
C VAL A 10 5.73 -3.04 -15.93
N THR A 11 5.88 -2.66 -17.21
CA THR A 11 4.90 -2.95 -18.25
C THR A 11 4.65 -4.45 -18.37
N GLY A 12 3.39 -4.86 -18.22
CA GLY A 12 2.94 -6.25 -18.43
C GLY A 12 3.22 -7.23 -17.29
N THR A 13 3.70 -6.77 -16.14
CA THR A 13 3.95 -7.65 -14.96
C THR A 13 3.07 -7.31 -13.76
N GLY A 14 2.67 -6.04 -13.61
CA GLY A 14 2.01 -5.56 -12.40
C GLY A 14 2.98 -5.16 -11.28
N ASP A 15 4.29 -5.40 -11.42
CA ASP A 15 5.29 -5.04 -10.42
C ASP A 15 5.33 -3.52 -10.21
N ARG A 16 5.19 -3.09 -8.96
CA ARG A 16 5.16 -1.67 -8.57
C ARG A 16 6.32 -1.31 -7.65
N TYR A 17 6.92 -0.16 -7.95
CA TYR A 17 8.01 0.42 -7.20
C TYR A 17 7.60 1.80 -6.71
N PHE A 18 7.89 2.10 -5.44
CA PHE A 18 7.50 3.34 -4.74
C PHE A 18 8.73 4.20 -4.45
N PRO A 19 9.32 4.87 -5.45
CA PRO A 19 10.52 5.67 -5.25
C PRO A 19 10.21 6.94 -4.46
N LYS A 20 11.14 7.35 -3.59
CA LYS A 20 11.06 8.64 -2.86
C LYS A 20 11.10 9.84 -3.80
N CYS A 21 11.89 9.73 -4.88
CA CYS A 21 11.96 10.71 -5.96
C CYS A 21 11.99 9.96 -7.29
N LEU A 22 11.16 10.37 -8.25
CA LEU A 22 11.37 9.94 -9.62
C LEU A 22 12.65 10.58 -10.16
N ALA A 23 13.52 9.76 -10.74
CA ALA A 23 14.60 10.28 -11.55
C ALA A 23 14.04 11.15 -12.70
N ARG A 24 14.86 12.05 -13.26
CA ARG A 24 14.47 12.89 -14.42
C ARG A 24 13.99 12.07 -15.63
N ARG A 25 14.32 10.78 -15.68
CA ARG A 25 13.90 9.84 -16.72
C ARG A 25 13.29 8.61 -16.07
N VAL A 26 12.23 8.09 -16.69
CA VAL A 26 11.62 6.82 -16.33
C VAL A 26 12.63 5.70 -16.60
N LEU A 27 13.00 4.96 -15.56
CA LEU A 27 14.03 3.93 -15.66
C LEU A 27 13.46 2.66 -16.29
N ARG A 28 14.30 1.91 -17.00
CA ARG A 28 14.00 0.51 -17.29
C ARG A 28 14.35 -0.32 -16.06
N LEU A 29 13.47 -1.24 -15.67
CA LEU A 29 13.70 -2.15 -14.55
C LEU A 29 13.90 -3.55 -15.11
N CYS A 30 15.01 -4.20 -14.76
CA CYS A 30 15.39 -5.53 -15.27
C CYS A 30 15.30 -5.63 -16.82
N GLY A 31 15.71 -4.56 -17.52
CA GLY A 31 15.63 -4.49 -18.99
C GLY A 31 14.22 -4.27 -19.56
N ARG A 32 13.17 -4.27 -18.73
CA ARG A 32 11.78 -4.02 -19.17
C ARG A 32 11.44 -2.53 -19.12
N SER A 33 10.56 -2.11 -20.04
CA SER A 33 9.98 -0.77 -20.02
C SER A 33 9.10 -0.60 -18.79
N THR A 34 9.03 0.62 -18.28
CA THR A 34 8.16 0.97 -17.14
C THR A 34 7.41 2.25 -17.46
N PHE A 35 6.34 2.51 -16.70
CA PHE A 35 5.59 3.76 -16.76
C PHE A 35 5.36 4.30 -15.35
N VAL A 36 5.07 5.59 -15.27
CA VAL A 36 4.77 6.26 -14.01
C VAL A 36 3.26 6.42 -13.85
N ARG A 37 2.74 5.89 -12.74
CA ARG A 37 1.38 6.10 -12.29
C ARG A 37 1.38 7.10 -11.14
N LEU A 38 0.54 8.12 -11.23
CA LEU A 38 0.33 9.08 -10.16
C LEU A 38 -0.86 8.64 -9.29
N GLN A 39 -0.64 8.58 -7.98
CA GLN A 39 -1.66 8.24 -7.00
C GLN A 39 -1.51 9.08 -5.75
N CYS A 40 -2.49 9.04 -4.84
CA CYS A 40 -2.33 9.68 -3.54
C CYS A 40 -1.26 8.96 -2.73
N CYS A 41 -0.46 9.75 -2.00
CA CYS A 41 0.44 9.22 -0.99
C CYS A 41 -0.36 8.54 0.14
N PRO A 42 0.25 7.57 0.86
CA PRO A 42 -0.40 6.95 2.00
C PRO A 42 -0.91 7.99 3.01
N GLY A 43 -2.16 7.85 3.45
CA GLY A 43 -2.80 8.78 4.38
C GLY A 43 -3.46 10.01 3.73
N TYR A 44 -3.57 10.07 2.40
CA TYR A 44 -4.21 11.19 1.71
C TYR A 44 -5.22 10.73 0.65
N GLU A 45 -6.21 11.58 0.39
CA GLU A 45 -7.25 11.33 -0.60
C GLU A 45 -7.58 12.55 -1.47
N LYS A 46 -8.25 12.31 -2.60
CA LYS A 46 -8.68 13.36 -3.52
C LYS A 46 -9.98 13.99 -3.03
N VAL A 47 -10.06 15.31 -3.13
CA VAL A 47 -11.30 16.06 -2.87
C VAL A 47 -11.82 16.62 -4.19
N ARG A 48 -13.12 16.46 -4.44
CA ARG A 48 -13.75 16.94 -5.68
C ARG A 48 -13.55 18.46 -5.82
N GLY A 49 -13.03 18.88 -6.96
CA GLY A 49 -12.75 20.29 -7.25
C GLY A 49 -11.42 20.82 -6.71
N GLN A 50 -10.62 20.00 -6.03
CA GLN A 50 -9.30 20.40 -5.52
C GLN A 50 -8.16 19.67 -6.25
N PRO A 51 -6.99 20.32 -6.44
CA PRO A 51 -5.84 19.71 -7.09
C PRO A 51 -5.14 18.70 -6.20
N GLY A 52 -4.73 17.56 -6.78
CA GLY A 52 -3.95 16.54 -6.06
C GLY A 52 -4.75 15.78 -5.00
N CYS A 53 -4.10 15.48 -3.89
CA CYS A 53 -4.69 14.78 -2.75
C CYS A 53 -4.68 15.72 -1.54
N ALA A 54 -5.77 16.48 -1.41
CA ALA A 54 -5.84 17.63 -0.53
C ALA A 54 -6.30 17.29 0.89
N ALA A 55 -7.02 16.18 1.08
CA ALA A 55 -7.49 15.73 2.39
C ALA A 55 -6.56 14.67 2.98
N SER A 56 -6.32 14.77 4.29
CA SER A 56 -5.65 13.73 5.09
C SER A 56 -6.68 12.76 5.66
N LEU A 57 -6.38 11.47 5.60
CA LEU A 57 -7.17 10.43 6.24
C LEU A 57 -6.94 10.43 7.76
N PRO A 58 -7.96 10.14 8.58
CA PRO A 58 -7.81 9.99 10.02
C PRO A 58 -6.88 8.83 10.35
N LEU A 59 -6.20 8.93 11.50
CA LEU A 59 -5.43 7.80 12.03
C LEU A 59 -6.39 6.75 12.60
N GLU A 60 -6.19 5.51 12.19
CA GLU A 60 -7.02 4.38 12.61
C GLU A 60 -6.15 3.29 13.26
N ASN A 61 -6.79 2.28 13.85
CA ASN A 61 -6.07 1.13 14.37
C ASN A 61 -5.49 0.27 13.22
N LEU A 62 -4.62 -0.68 13.55
CA LEU A 62 -3.94 -1.53 12.56
C LEU A 62 -4.87 -2.39 11.70
N THR A 63 -6.03 -2.78 12.25
CA THR A 63 -7.02 -3.61 11.53
C THR A 63 -7.71 -2.79 10.45
N ASP A 64 -8.16 -1.58 10.81
CA ASP A 64 -8.84 -0.66 9.90
C ASP A 64 -7.85 -0.10 8.86
N THR A 65 -6.61 0.19 9.28
CA THR A 65 -5.52 0.55 8.37
C THR A 65 -5.27 -0.53 7.31
N ALA A 66 -5.31 -1.81 7.69
CA ALA A 66 -5.16 -2.91 6.76
C ALA A 66 -6.32 -3.02 5.76
N GLU A 67 -7.55 -2.77 6.21
CA GLU A 67 -8.73 -2.70 5.34
C GLU A 67 -8.59 -1.58 4.31
N ASN A 68 -8.21 -0.38 4.76
CA ASN A 68 -8.00 0.79 3.90
C ASN A 68 -6.87 0.61 2.88
N LEU A 69 -5.80 -0.11 3.25
CA LEU A 69 -4.72 -0.48 2.34
C LEU A 69 -5.05 -1.69 1.45
N ARG A 70 -6.27 -2.24 1.55
CA ARG A 70 -6.74 -3.43 0.81
C ARG A 70 -5.86 -4.66 1.03
N LEU A 71 -5.41 -4.87 2.26
CA LEU A 71 -4.66 -6.05 2.69
C LEU A 71 -5.65 -7.10 3.20
N GLN A 72 -6.50 -7.62 2.30
CA GLN A 72 -7.68 -8.40 2.67
C GLN A 72 -7.33 -9.68 3.44
N GLN A 73 -6.25 -10.35 3.03
CA GLN A 73 -5.80 -11.57 3.69
C GLN A 73 -5.37 -11.27 5.13
N PHE A 74 -4.49 -10.27 5.32
CA PHE A 74 -4.07 -9.87 6.66
C PHE A 74 -5.24 -9.38 7.51
N HIS A 75 -6.14 -8.56 6.96
CA HIS A 75 -7.32 -8.07 7.65
C HIS A 75 -8.20 -9.21 8.18
N SER A 76 -8.42 -10.26 7.37
CA SER A 76 -9.13 -11.48 7.77
C SER A 76 -8.40 -12.23 8.90
N HIS A 77 -7.07 -12.38 8.79
CA HIS A 77 -6.25 -12.98 9.85
C HIS A 77 -6.26 -12.15 11.14
N ALA A 78 -6.24 -10.82 11.03
CA ALA A 78 -6.19 -9.91 12.17
C ALA A 78 -7.49 -9.93 12.99
N LYS A 79 -8.63 -10.20 12.35
CA LYS A 79 -9.93 -10.37 13.01
C LYS A 79 -10.05 -11.65 13.84
N ARG A 80 -9.14 -12.63 13.67
CA ARG A 80 -9.20 -13.88 14.45
C ARG A 80 -8.98 -13.60 15.94
N PRO A 81 -9.71 -14.27 16.86
CA PRO A 81 -9.68 -13.94 18.28
C PRO A 81 -8.29 -13.93 18.92
N ASN A 82 -7.39 -14.78 18.44
CA ASN A 82 -6.04 -14.94 18.98
C ASN A 82 -5.17 -13.74 18.61
N PHE A 83 -5.21 -13.33 17.34
CA PHE A 83 -4.42 -12.22 16.84
C PHE A 83 -4.98 -10.87 17.29
N ARG A 84 -6.32 -10.73 17.32
CA ARG A 84 -6.97 -9.54 17.87
C ARG A 84 -6.62 -9.31 19.34
N ARG A 85 -6.50 -10.38 20.14
CA ARG A 85 -6.05 -10.30 21.53
C ARG A 85 -4.57 -9.91 21.66
N MET A 86 -3.74 -10.32 20.70
CA MET A 86 -2.32 -9.95 20.65
C MET A 86 -2.14 -8.46 20.34
N LEU A 87 -2.96 -7.89 19.45
CA LEU A 87 -2.96 -6.46 19.14
C LEU A 87 -3.69 -5.66 20.24
N SER A 88 -3.04 -5.53 21.40
CA SER A 88 -3.54 -4.71 22.51
C SER A 88 -3.72 -3.25 22.07
N PRO A 89 -4.89 -2.61 22.33
CA PRO A 89 -5.19 -1.26 21.85
C PRO A 89 -4.30 -0.16 22.43
N ASN A 90 -3.58 -0.42 23.52
CA ASN A 90 -2.75 0.58 24.23
C ASN A 90 -1.25 0.39 23.99
N GLN A 91 -0.86 -0.33 22.94
CA GLN A 91 0.53 -0.64 22.65
C GLN A 91 0.88 -0.28 21.20
N ALA A 92 2.11 0.15 21.00
CA ALA A 92 2.63 0.47 19.68
C ALA A 92 3.19 -0.80 19.02
N TYR A 93 2.82 -1.02 17.76
CA TYR A 93 3.34 -2.12 16.95
C TYR A 93 3.84 -1.60 15.61
N THR A 94 4.88 -2.26 15.11
CA THR A 94 5.30 -2.18 13.71
C THR A 94 5.18 -3.58 13.13
N ILE A 95 4.42 -3.73 12.04
CA ILE A 95 4.15 -5.03 11.43
C ILE A 95 4.49 -4.97 9.94
N PHE A 96 5.24 -5.96 9.47
CA PHE A 96 5.45 -6.17 8.04
C PHE A 96 4.32 -7.03 7.49
N VAL A 97 3.41 -6.40 6.76
CA VAL A 97 2.22 -7.08 6.21
C VAL A 97 2.48 -7.45 4.76
N PRO A 98 2.42 -8.74 4.38
CA PRO A 98 2.48 -9.16 2.98
C PRO A 98 1.28 -8.60 2.20
N ASN A 99 1.45 -8.33 0.91
CA ASN A 99 0.31 -8.04 0.04
C ASN A 99 -0.49 -9.34 -0.23
N ASP A 100 -1.72 -9.21 -0.74
CA ASP A 100 -2.61 -10.36 -0.96
C ASP A 100 -2.07 -11.35 -2.01
N GLU A 101 -1.25 -10.88 -2.95
CA GLU A 101 -0.55 -11.73 -3.94
C GLU A 101 0.47 -12.65 -3.27
N ALA A 102 1.32 -12.11 -2.39
CA ALA A 102 2.30 -12.88 -1.63
C ALA A 102 1.62 -13.93 -0.72
N PHE A 103 0.47 -13.60 -0.12
CA PHE A 103 -0.33 -14.58 0.61
C PHE A 103 -0.80 -15.74 -0.29
N SER A 104 -1.26 -15.43 -1.50
CA SER A 104 -1.76 -16.43 -2.45
C SER A 104 -0.67 -17.37 -2.94
N GLU A 105 0.55 -16.85 -3.16
CA GLU A 105 1.69 -17.67 -3.57
C GLU A 105 2.13 -18.65 -2.47
N SER A 106 2.07 -18.24 -1.20
CA SER A 106 2.46 -19.09 -0.06
C SER A 106 1.60 -20.34 0.10
N ILE A 107 0.33 -20.27 -0.29
CA ILE A 107 -0.60 -21.42 -0.25
C ILE A 107 -0.27 -22.43 -1.36
N ARG A 108 0.26 -21.97 -2.50
CA ARG A 108 0.55 -22.81 -3.67
C ARG A 108 1.81 -23.67 -3.50
N THR A 109 2.67 -23.31 -2.56
CA THR A 109 3.93 -24.01 -2.25
C THR A 109 3.85 -24.88 -0.98
N SER A 110 2.67 -24.95 -0.36
CA SER A 110 2.39 -25.75 0.86
C SER A 110 1.77 -27.11 0.54
#